data_AF-W1YTH9-F1
#
_entry.id   AF-W1YTH9-F1
#
_cell.length_a   1.000
_cell.length_b   1.000
_cell.length_c   1.000
_cell.angle_alpha   90.00
_cell.angle_beta   90.00
_cell.angle_gamma   90.00
#
_symmetry.space_group_name_H-M   'P 1'
#
loop_
_entity.id
_entity.type
_entity.pdbx_description
1 polymer ?
#
loop_
_entity_poly.entity_id
_entity_poly.type
_entity_poly.pdbx_seq_one_letter_code
_entity_poly.pdbx_strand_id
1 'polypeptide(L)'
;KILAYRSSGGFGIRLDSGNAFTGAVVTPYYDSLLVKATAFGPNNEETIRKMLRCLKEFRIRGVKTNIHFLINVLEHPEFQSGNYTVNFIEDHPELFELKPDRDR
;
A
#
# COMPACT_ATOMS: atom_id res chain seq x y z
N LYS A 1 12.88 1.71 14.09
CA LYS A 1 13.77 2.47 13.17
C LYS A 1 13.63 1.88 11.77
N ILE A 2 13.50 2.71 10.73
CA ILE A 2 13.45 2.28 9.34
C ILE A 2 14.88 1.94 8.89
N LEU A 3 15.11 0.67 8.54
CA LEU A 3 16.41 0.14 8.13
C LEU A 3 16.70 0.39 6.65
N ALA A 4 15.66 0.35 5.82
CA ALA A 4 15.73 0.67 4.41
C ALA A 4 14.39 1.24 3.96
N TYR A 5 14.44 2.28 3.14
CA TYR A 5 13.29 2.85 2.45
C TYR A 5 13.63 3.03 0.98
N ARG A 6 12.94 2.27 0.11
CA ARG A 6 12.95 2.50 -1.34
C ARG A 6 11.51 2.72 -1.79
N SER A 7 11.27 3.92 -2.27
CA SER A 7 10.01 4.31 -2.87
C SER A 7 9.84 3.70 -4.26
N SER A 8 8.60 3.45 -4.64
CA SER A 8 8.22 3.21 -6.03
C SER A 8 8.22 4.51 -6.86
N GLY A 9 7.97 4.43 -8.16
CA GLY A 9 7.80 5.58 -9.05
C GLY A 9 7.21 5.19 -10.41
N GLY A 10 7.36 6.07 -11.40
CA GLY A 10 6.91 5.84 -12.78
C GLY A 10 5.63 6.58 -13.16
N PHE A 11 5.27 6.53 -14.45
CA PHE A 11 4.12 7.25 -14.98
C PHE A 11 2.82 6.84 -14.28
N GLY A 12 2.02 7.83 -13.87
CA GLY A 12 0.77 7.57 -13.18
C GLY A 12 0.90 7.42 -11.66
N ILE A 13 2.08 7.58 -11.06
CA ILE A 13 2.30 7.47 -9.61
C ILE A 13 2.79 8.80 -9.04
N ARG A 14 2.12 9.27 -7.98
CA ARG A 14 2.54 10.39 -7.14
C ARG A 14 2.80 9.88 -5.73
N LEU A 15 3.92 10.32 -5.14
CA LEU A 15 4.27 10.02 -3.76
C LEU A 15 4.41 11.30 -2.94
N ASP A 16 3.60 11.42 -1.90
CA ASP A 16 3.69 12.47 -0.90
C ASP A 16 4.24 11.81 0.38
N SER A 17 5.57 11.85 0.55
CA SER A 17 6.24 11.21 1.68
C SER A 17 6.21 12.09 2.92
N GLY A 18 5.91 11.49 4.07
CA GLY A 18 6.11 12.11 5.38
C GLY A 18 7.53 11.85 5.90
N ASN A 19 7.66 11.49 7.18
CA ASN A 19 8.94 11.20 7.83
C ASN A 19 9.54 9.81 7.48
N ALA A 20 9.24 9.26 6.30
CA ALA A 20 9.71 7.96 5.88
C ALA A 20 10.97 8.07 5.01
N PHE A 21 12.13 7.97 5.65
CA PHE A 21 13.43 7.86 5.00
C PHE A 21 14.31 6.84 5.75
N THR A 22 15.36 6.35 5.08
CA THR A 22 16.29 5.40 5.70
C THR A 22 16.93 6.02 6.95
N GLY A 23 16.81 5.33 8.09
CA GLY A 23 17.29 5.81 9.38
C GLY A 23 16.25 6.51 10.24
N ALA A 24 15.09 6.88 9.68
CA ALA A 24 14.02 7.53 10.43
C ALA A 24 13.50 6.64 11.57
N VAL A 25 13.10 7.27 12.68
CA VAL A 25 12.52 6.60 13.83
C VAL A 25 11.05 6.95 13.89
N VAL A 26 10.19 5.97 13.61
CA VAL A 26 8.74 6.10 13.82
C VAL A 26 8.48 6.09 15.32
N THR A 27 7.99 7.22 15.85
CA THR A 27 7.67 7.38 17.27
C THR A 27 6.19 7.05 17.53
N PRO A 28 5.81 6.64 18.75
CA PRO A 28 4.42 6.34 19.08
C PRO A 28 3.56 7.58 19.36
N TYR A 29 4.12 8.79 19.27
CA TYR A 29 3.45 10.03 19.65
C TYR A 29 2.61 10.66 18.53
N TYR A 30 2.82 10.23 17.29
CA TYR A 30 2.14 10.73 16.10
C TYR A 30 1.51 9.57 15.32
N ASP A 31 0.81 9.90 14.23
CA ASP A 31 0.27 8.89 13.34
C ASP A 31 1.39 8.06 12.69
N SER A 32 1.05 6.83 12.31
CA SER A 32 1.98 5.88 11.71
C SER A 32 2.16 6.10 10.19
N LEU A 33 1.82 7.28 9.66
CA LEU A 33 1.86 7.55 8.22
C LEU A 33 3.31 7.64 7.73
N LEU A 34 3.66 6.78 6.78
CA LEU A 34 4.98 6.78 6.13
C LEU A 34 4.98 7.60 4.84
N VAL A 35 4.10 7.23 3.90
CA VAL A 35 3.98 7.85 2.58
C VAL A 35 2.55 7.69 2.08
N LYS A 36 2.02 8.71 1.42
CA LYS A 36 0.79 8.62 0.64
C LYS A 36 1.16 8.35 -0.81
N ALA A 37 0.73 7.19 -1.32
CA ALA A 37 0.85 6.85 -2.73
C ALA A 37 -0.49 7.09 -3.44
N THR A 38 -0.47 7.83 -4.53
CA THR A 38 -1.65 8.10 -5.37
C THR A 38 -1.37 7.62 -6.79
N ALA A 39 -2.27 6.80 -7.34
CA ALA A 39 -2.19 6.35 -8.72
C ALA A 39 -3.24 7.06 -9.59
N PHE A 40 -2.93 7.30 -10.86
CA PHE A 40 -3.89 7.80 -11.84
C PHE A 40 -3.77 7.06 -13.18
N GLY A 41 -4.91 6.89 -13.83
CA GLY A 41 -5.04 6.21 -15.12
C GLY A 41 -6.35 6.59 -15.80
N PRO A 42 -6.51 6.22 -17.08
CA PRO A 42 -7.70 6.55 -17.86
C PRO A 42 -8.95 5.78 -17.42
N ASN A 43 -8.79 4.68 -16.69
CA ASN A 43 -9.88 3.88 -16.15
C ASN A 43 -9.46 3.24 -14.81
N ASN A 44 -10.43 2.60 -14.13
CA ASN A 44 -10.21 2.01 -12.81
C ASN A 44 -9.19 0.85 -12.87
N GLU A 45 -9.30 -0.02 -13.88
CA GLU A 45 -8.41 -1.17 -14.06
C GLU A 45 -6.94 -0.75 -14.19
N GLU A 46 -6.63 0.20 -15.08
CA GLU A 46 -5.29 0.77 -15.24
C GLU A 46 -4.77 1.42 -13.95
N THR A 47 -5.65 2.13 -13.23
CA THR A 47 -5.29 2.81 -11.98
C THR A 47 -4.94 1.80 -10.89
N ILE A 48 -5.77 0.76 -10.72
CA ILE A 48 -5.53 -0.34 -9.78
C ILE A 48 -4.24 -1.08 -10.15
N ARG A 49 -4.03 -1.39 -11.43
CA ARG A 49 -2.81 -2.08 -11.90
C ARG A 49 -1.55 -1.28 -11.58
N LYS A 50 -1.57 0.03 -11.79
CA LYS A 50 -0.46 0.93 -11.43
C LYS A 50 -0.22 0.97 -9.91
N MET A 51 -1.29 1.03 -9.12
CA MET A 51 -1.17 1.02 -7.65
C MET A 51 -0.61 -0.32 -7.14
N LEU A 52 -1.09 -1.45 -7.68
CA LEU A 52 -0.58 -2.78 -7.33
C LEU A 52 0.91 -2.92 -7.64
N ARG A 53 1.36 -2.47 -8.82
CA ARG A 53 2.79 -2.41 -9.15
C ARG A 53 3.54 -1.55 -8.14
N CYS A 54 3.00 -0.36 -7.83
CA CYS A 54 3.62 0.56 -6.90
C CYS A 54 3.83 -0.05 -5.51
N LEU A 55 2.77 -0.68 -4.97
CA LEU A 55 2.81 -1.37 -3.68
C LEU A 55 3.80 -2.54 -3.67
N LYS A 56 3.85 -3.35 -4.74
CA LYS A 56 4.78 -4.49 -4.87
C LYS A 56 6.24 -4.08 -5.06
N GLU A 57 6.50 -2.86 -5.54
CA GLU A 57 7.86 -2.31 -5.70
C GLU A 57 8.42 -1.67 -4.43
N PHE A 58 7.57 -1.20 -3.51
CA PHE A 58 8.04 -0.63 -2.25
C PHE A 58 8.94 -1.62 -1.49
N ARG A 59 10.04 -1.10 -0.92
CA ARG A 59 10.88 -1.84 0.01
C ARG A 59 11.05 -1.02 1.27
N ILE A 60 10.36 -1.43 2.32
CA ILE A 60 10.40 -0.80 3.64
C ILE A 60 10.82 -1.87 4.65
N ARG A 61 11.94 -1.64 5.35
CA ARG A 61 12.50 -2.58 6.33
C ARG A 61 12.58 -1.94 7.71
N GLY A 62 12.52 -2.77 8.75
CA GLY A 62 12.65 -2.35 10.15
C GLY A 62 11.33 -1.98 10.84
N VAL A 63 10.23 -1.88 10.08
CA VAL A 63 8.87 -1.71 10.59
C VAL A 63 7.90 -2.54 9.76
N LYS A 64 6.78 -2.95 10.36
CA LYS A 64 5.66 -3.55 9.63
C LYS A 64 4.86 -2.43 8.94
N THR A 65 4.24 -2.75 7.81
CA THR A 65 3.39 -1.84 7.04
C THR A 65 2.08 -2.54 6.70
N ASN A 66 1.09 -1.77 6.26
CA ASN A 66 -0.21 -2.27 5.80
C ASN A 66 -0.23 -2.65 4.31
N ILE A 67 0.93 -2.76 3.64
CA ILE A 67 1.02 -2.96 2.18
C ILE A 67 0.28 -4.23 1.73
N HIS A 68 0.46 -5.36 2.41
CA HIS A 68 -0.19 -6.62 2.05
C HIS A 68 -1.71 -6.53 2.13
N PHE A 69 -2.24 -5.84 3.14
CA PHE A 69 -3.67 -5.59 3.26
C PHE A 69 -4.20 -4.73 2.10
N LEU A 70 -3.48 -3.65 1.75
CA LEU A 70 -3.85 -2.80 0.62
C LEU A 70 -3.83 -3.54 -0.72
N ILE A 71 -2.88 -4.47 -0.90
CA ILE A 71 -2.84 -5.35 -2.07
C ILE A 71 -4.08 -6.25 -2.11
N ASN A 72 -4.44 -6.89 -0.99
CA ASN A 72 -5.64 -7.74 -0.93
C ASN A 72 -6.91 -6.95 -1.29
N VAL A 73 -7.06 -5.73 -0.77
CA VAL A 73 -8.19 -4.83 -1.11
C VAL A 73 -8.24 -4.54 -2.61
N LEU A 74 -7.11 -4.16 -3.22
CA LEU A 74 -7.04 -3.82 -4.64
C LEU A 74 -7.19 -5.03 -5.57
N GLU A 75 -6.83 -6.22 -5.11
CA GLU A 75 -7.01 -7.48 -5.85
C GLU A 75 -8.44 -8.04 -5.70
N HIS A 76 -9.25 -7.53 -4.76
CA HIS A 76 -10.61 -8.02 -4.53
C HIS A 76 -11.57 -7.66 -5.68
N PRO A 77 -12.35 -8.61 -6.23
CA PRO A 77 -13.26 -8.35 -7.36
C PRO A 77 -14.29 -7.27 -7.09
N GLU A 78 -14.85 -7.21 -5.87
CA GLU A 78 -15.83 -6.20 -5.50
C GLU A 78 -15.23 -4.78 -5.52
N PHE A 79 -14.00 -4.62 -5.03
CA PHE A 79 -13.29 -3.34 -5.09
C PHE A 79 -13.00 -2.94 -6.54
N GLN A 80 -12.55 -3.88 -7.37
CA GLN A 80 -12.27 -3.63 -8.79
C GLN A 80 -13.53 -3.24 -9.58
N SER A 81 -14.68 -3.82 -9.23
CA SER A 81 -15.97 -3.48 -9.84
C SER A 81 -16.44 -2.07 -9.51
N GLY A 82 -15.92 -1.48 -8.43
CA GLY A 82 -16.40 -0.19 -7.90
C GLY A 82 -17.72 -0.27 -7.12
N ASN A 83 -18.30 -1.46 -6.98
CA ASN A 83 -19.57 -1.69 -6.29
C ASN A 83 -19.33 -2.24 -4.88
N TYR A 84 -18.84 -1.39 -3.97
CA TYR A 84 -18.57 -1.74 -2.58
C TYR A 84 -19.19 -0.70 -1.63
N THR A 85 -19.42 -1.10 -0.39
CA THR A 85 -20.02 -0.22 0.65
C THR A 85 -19.00 0.18 1.71
N VAL A 86 -19.42 0.99 2.67
CA VAL A 86 -18.61 1.34 3.85
C VAL A 86 -18.28 0.12 4.72
N ASN A 87 -19.08 -0.95 4.64
CA ASN A 87 -18.86 -2.18 5.41
C ASN A 87 -17.96 -3.19 4.69
N PHE A 88 -17.50 -2.88 3.47
CA PHE A 88 -16.71 -3.79 2.62
C PHE A 88 -15.59 -4.51 3.38
N ILE A 89 -14.82 -3.79 4.20
CA ILE A 89 -13.71 -4.39 4.95
C ILE A 89 -14.19 -5.32 6.08
N GLU A 90 -15.31 -4.96 6.74
CA GLU A 90 -15.89 -5.76 7.83
C GLU A 90 -16.52 -7.05 7.29
N ASP A 91 -17.13 -6.98 6.10
CA ASP A 91 -17.81 -8.10 5.44
C ASP A 91 -16.84 -9.13 4.82
N HIS A 92 -15.56 -8.76 4.64
CA HIS A 92 -14.53 -9.57 3.96
C HIS A 92 -13.32 -9.86 4.87
N PRO A 93 -13.47 -10.71 5.90
CA PRO A 93 -12.40 -11.04 6.84
C PRO A 93 -11.16 -11.68 6.18
N GLU A 94 -11.32 -12.30 5.02
CA GLU A 94 -10.23 -12.88 4.22
C GLU A 94 -9.23 -11.82 3.73
N LEU A 95 -9.58 -10.52 3.72
CA LEU A 95 -8.64 -9.44 3.42
C LEU A 95 -7.46 -9.40 4.41
N PHE A 96 -7.64 -9.96 5.61
CA PHE A 96 -6.62 -10.07 6.65
C PHE A 96 -5.77 -11.35 6.54
N GLU A 97 -6.04 -12.23 5.58
CA GLU A 97 -5.17 -13.36 5.25
C GLU A 97 -3.95 -12.86 4.46
N LEU A 98 -2.96 -12.36 5.21
CA LEU A 98 -1.76 -11.76 4.62
C LEU A 98 -0.81 -12.85 4.12
N LYS A 99 -0.47 -12.80 2.82
CA LYS A 99 0.57 -13.66 2.24
C LYS A 99 1.94 -13.05 2.58
N PRO A 100 2.80 -13.73 3.36
CA PRO A 100 4.13 -13.21 3.65
C PRO A 100 4.97 -13.20 2.37
N ASP A 101 5.74 -12.13 2.18
CA ASP A 101 6.76 -12.11 1.15
C ASP A 101 7.79 -13.19 1.44
N ARG A 102 8.14 -13.98 0.42
CA ARG A 102 9.28 -14.89 0.48
C ARG A 102 10.54 -14.06 0.33
N ASP A 103 11.08 -13.62 1.47
CA ASP A 103 12.34 -12.89 1.53
C ASP A 103 13.48 -13.84 1.13
N ARG A 104 14.04 -13.65 -0.06
CA ARG A 104 15.24 -14.35 -0.55
C ARG A 104 16.42 -13.40 -0.54
#